data_AF-A0A135VX45-F1
#
_entry.id   AF-A0A135VX45-F1
#
_cell.length_a   1.000
_cell.length_b   1.000
_cell.length_c   1.000
_cell.angle_alpha   90.00
_cell.angle_beta   90.00
_cell.angle_gamma   90.00
#
_symmetry.space_group_name_H-M   'P 1'
#
loop_
_entity.id
_entity.type
_entity.pdbx_description
1 polymer ?
#
loop_
_entity_poly.entity_id
_entity_poly.type
_entity_poly.pdbx_seq_one_letter_code
_entity_poly.pdbx_strand_id
1 'polypeptide(L)'
;MNRKYIYLACSLILIIVAVLASMTLYEILQASSNPDTFEIESVTWNMTRPVVADYFVHLNESVSNAYISDEAAVGLEVVVRYFIARRSTEVHNITVVTEYEHLALALSASAIISEGFVHSMVIKFSSELHNSSLNIDEDPEHFTLRNIEIHEIADRKAESYIDAQAVGKPESCMFADRFEWTFYDLNTLDHQMLVTLEATYFNGTGYRKAVIPTQLAALSSP
;
A
#
# COMPACT_ATOMS: atom_id res chain seq x y z
N MET A 1 -8.40 -47.36 42.97
CA MET A 1 -7.65 -46.17 42.51
C MET A 1 -8.12 -44.98 43.33
N ASN A 2 -7.20 -44.27 44.00
CA ASN A 2 -7.56 -43.25 44.99
C ASN A 2 -8.05 -41.98 44.26
N ARG A 3 -9.33 -41.61 44.44
CA ARG A 3 -9.95 -40.44 43.76
C ARG A 3 -9.13 -39.15 43.90
N LYS A 4 -8.39 -39.01 45.00
CA LYS A 4 -7.47 -37.90 45.27
C LYS A 4 -6.41 -37.68 44.18
N TYR A 5 -5.84 -38.74 43.61
CA TYR A 5 -4.82 -38.62 42.56
C TYR A 5 -5.40 -38.17 41.22
N ILE A 6 -6.66 -38.55 40.94
CA ILE A 6 -7.36 -38.12 39.71
C ILE A 6 -7.64 -36.62 39.77
N TYR A 7 -8.15 -36.11 40.89
CA TYR A 7 -8.38 -34.68 41.06
C TYR A 7 -7.09 -33.87 40.97
N LEU A 8 -6.01 -34.36 41.59
CA LEU A 8 -4.70 -33.69 41.51
C LEU A 8 -4.19 -33.63 40.06
N ALA A 9 -4.28 -34.73 39.32
CA ALA A 9 -3.86 -34.78 37.91
C ALA A 9 -4.71 -33.85 37.03
N CYS A 10 -6.04 -33.84 37.19
CA CYS A 10 -6.91 -32.94 36.43
C CYS A 10 -6.62 -31.46 36.74
N SER A 11 -6.43 -31.10 38.01
CA SER A 11 -6.07 -29.72 38.40
C SER A 11 -4.72 -29.30 37.81
N LEU A 12 -3.73 -30.21 37.80
CA LEU A 12 -2.43 -29.92 37.21
C LEU A 12 -2.55 -29.65 35.70
N ILE A 13 -3.32 -30.48 34.99
CA ILE A 13 -3.56 -30.30 33.54
C ILE A 13 -4.25 -28.95 33.28
N LEU A 14 -5.28 -28.61 34.06
CA LEU A 14 -5.96 -27.32 33.93
C LEU A 14 -5.03 -26.13 34.16
N ILE A 15 -4.15 -26.21 35.16
CA ILE A 15 -3.15 -25.16 35.43
C ILE A 15 -2.18 -25.04 34.26
N ILE A 16 -1.66 -26.14 33.73
CA ILE A 16 -0.74 -26.12 32.58
C ILE A 16 -1.41 -25.48 31.36
N VAL A 17 -2.64 -25.89 31.04
CA VAL A 17 -3.40 -25.31 29.90
C VAL A 17 -3.67 -23.83 30.12
N ALA A 18 -4.05 -23.41 31.33
CA ALA A 18 -4.30 -22.01 31.64
C ALA A 18 -3.01 -21.16 31.56
N VAL A 19 -1.88 -21.68 32.05
CA VAL A 19 -0.58 -21.00 31.97
C VAL A 19 -0.14 -20.88 30.52
N LEU A 20 -0.23 -21.95 29.72
CA LEU A 20 0.09 -21.91 28.29
C LEU A 20 -0.79 -20.88 27.55
N ALA A 21 -2.11 -20.91 27.78
CA ALA A 21 -3.02 -19.93 27.19
C ALA A 21 -2.68 -18.49 27.60
N SER A 22 -2.30 -18.26 28.86
CA SER A 22 -1.91 -16.93 29.32
C SER A 22 -0.58 -16.45 28.72
N MET A 23 0.38 -17.35 28.49
CA MET A 23 1.64 -17.03 27.84
C MET A 23 1.42 -16.67 26.37
N THR A 24 0.62 -17.46 25.65
CA THR A 24 0.25 -17.15 24.26
C THR A 24 -0.50 -15.81 24.17
N LEU A 25 -1.42 -15.53 25.10
CA LEU A 25 -2.12 -14.25 25.13
C LEU A 25 -1.15 -13.08 25.41
N TYR A 26 -0.20 -13.26 26.32
CA TYR A 26 0.80 -12.26 26.65
C TYR A 26 1.75 -11.96 25.50
N GLU A 27 2.22 -13.00 24.80
CA GLU A 27 3.07 -12.87 23.60
C GLU A 27 2.32 -12.13 22.48
N ILE A 28 1.05 -12.48 22.24
CA ILE A 28 0.20 -11.76 21.27
C ILE A 28 0.04 -10.29 21.65
N LEU A 29 -0.11 -9.99 22.95
CA LEU A 29 -0.28 -8.61 23.44
C LEU A 29 1.01 -7.79 23.39
N GLN A 30 2.19 -8.39 23.62
CA GLN A 30 3.46 -7.68 23.50
C GLN A 30 3.91 -7.49 22.06
N ALA A 31 3.73 -8.51 21.22
CA ALA A 31 4.14 -8.49 19.82
C ALA A 31 3.44 -7.39 19.00
N SER A 32 2.28 -6.88 19.45
CA SER A 32 1.56 -5.83 18.73
C SER A 32 2.27 -4.47 18.75
N SER A 33 3.21 -4.24 19.67
CA SER A 33 3.79 -2.90 19.86
C SER A 33 4.92 -2.56 18.87
N ASN A 34 5.68 -3.54 18.38
CA ASN A 34 6.78 -3.34 17.43
C ASN A 34 6.93 -4.58 16.53
N PRO A 35 6.28 -4.63 15.35
CA PRO A 35 6.41 -5.77 14.45
C PRO A 35 7.84 -5.89 13.89
N ASP A 36 8.34 -7.13 13.75
CA ASP A 36 9.61 -7.39 13.09
C ASP A 36 9.52 -6.93 11.63
N THR A 37 10.37 -5.99 11.24
CA THR A 37 10.24 -5.27 9.97
C THR A 37 11.25 -5.78 8.94
N PHE A 38 10.75 -6.09 7.74
CA PHE A 38 11.51 -6.51 6.58
C PHE A 38 11.30 -5.48 5.47
N GLU A 39 12.38 -4.82 5.07
CA GLU A 39 12.38 -3.88 3.97
C GLU A 39 13.12 -4.50 2.79
N ILE A 40 12.52 -4.44 1.60
CA ILE A 40 13.16 -4.90 0.37
C ILE A 40 13.70 -3.71 -0.43
N GLU A 41 14.63 -3.99 -1.34
CA GLU A 41 15.19 -2.96 -2.20
C GLU A 41 14.11 -2.30 -3.07
N SER A 42 14.22 -0.98 -3.25
CA SER A 42 13.32 -0.21 -4.09
C SER A 42 13.55 -0.53 -5.57
N VAL A 43 12.45 -0.77 -6.29
CA VAL A 43 12.45 -0.81 -7.75
C VAL A 43 12.12 0.56 -8.30
N THR A 44 12.67 0.90 -9.46
CA THR A 44 12.45 2.21 -10.08
C THR A 44 11.79 2.07 -11.44
N TRP A 45 10.75 2.87 -11.65
CA TRP A 45 10.21 3.18 -12.95
C TRP A 45 10.54 4.63 -13.31
N ASN A 46 10.91 4.86 -14.55
CA ASN A 46 11.14 6.21 -15.04
C ASN A 46 10.59 6.40 -16.45
N MET A 47 10.23 7.64 -16.76
CA MET A 47 9.92 8.08 -18.11
C MET A 47 10.45 9.49 -18.34
N THR A 48 10.73 9.84 -19.59
CA THR A 48 10.88 11.24 -20.00
C THR A 48 9.51 11.82 -20.33
N ARG A 49 9.14 12.94 -19.70
CA ARG A 49 7.86 13.63 -19.91
C ARG A 49 7.73 14.06 -21.38
N PRO A 50 6.71 13.60 -22.12
CA PRO A 50 6.62 13.82 -23.55
C PRO A 50 6.51 15.32 -23.90
N VAL A 51 7.32 15.78 -24.87
CA VAL A 51 7.15 17.10 -25.50
C VAL A 51 6.15 16.94 -26.64
N VAL A 52 4.86 16.86 -26.30
CA VAL A 52 3.82 16.50 -27.26
C VAL A 52 2.97 17.69 -27.68
N ALA A 53 2.64 17.73 -28.98
CA ALA A 53 1.51 18.53 -29.51
C ALA A 53 0.16 17.84 -29.21
N ASP A 54 0.19 16.53 -28.96
CA ASP A 54 -0.98 15.72 -28.65
C ASP A 54 -1.32 15.80 -27.16
N TYR A 55 -2.62 15.90 -26.89
CA TYR A 55 -3.15 16.06 -25.54
C TYR A 55 -2.96 14.81 -24.65
N PHE A 56 -2.84 13.64 -25.26
CA PHE A 56 -2.99 12.36 -24.57
C PHE A 56 -2.02 11.32 -25.13
N VAL A 57 -1.23 10.68 -24.26
CA VAL A 57 -0.28 9.62 -24.60
C VAL A 57 -0.61 8.36 -23.79
N HIS A 58 -0.88 7.25 -24.49
CA HIS A 58 -1.02 5.95 -23.86
C HIS A 58 0.36 5.36 -23.54
N LEU A 59 0.59 5.02 -22.27
CA LEU A 59 1.85 4.41 -21.81
C LEU A 59 1.65 2.91 -21.58
N ASN A 60 0.67 2.54 -20.75
CA ASN A 60 0.40 1.15 -20.33
C ASN A 60 1.65 0.40 -19.85
N GLU A 61 2.47 1.09 -19.06
CA GLU A 61 3.66 0.52 -18.43
C GLU A 61 3.35 0.13 -16.99
N SER A 62 4.12 -0.80 -16.42
CA SER A 62 3.91 -1.24 -15.05
C SER A 62 5.24 -1.50 -14.35
N VAL A 63 5.30 -1.18 -13.07
CA VAL A 63 6.39 -1.57 -12.17
C VAL A 63 5.79 -2.33 -11.00
N SER A 64 6.43 -3.44 -10.64
CA SER A 64 6.02 -4.27 -9.52
C SER A 64 7.19 -4.56 -8.60
N ASN A 65 6.92 -4.61 -7.31
CA ASN A 65 7.86 -5.04 -6.29
C ASN A 65 7.16 -6.01 -5.33
N ALA A 66 7.88 -7.01 -4.85
CA ALA A 66 7.29 -8.03 -3.99
C ALA A 66 8.29 -8.62 -3.00
N TYR A 67 7.80 -8.83 -1.78
CA TYR A 67 8.44 -9.65 -0.77
C TYR A 67 7.79 -11.03 -0.80
N ILE A 68 8.59 -12.08 -0.98
CA ILE A 68 8.13 -13.47 -1.00
C ILE A 68 9.01 -14.28 -0.05
N SER A 69 8.37 -14.95 0.90
CA SER A 69 8.98 -15.92 1.82
C SER A 69 8.05 -17.12 2.02
N ASP A 70 8.47 -18.10 2.82
CA ASP A 70 7.64 -19.26 3.17
C ASP A 70 6.40 -18.86 4.02
N GLU A 71 6.46 -17.70 4.67
CA GLU A 71 5.42 -17.21 5.58
C GLU A 71 4.43 -16.25 4.89
N ALA A 72 4.89 -15.47 3.91
CA ALA A 72 4.10 -14.41 3.31
C ALA A 72 4.52 -14.07 1.87
N ALA A 73 3.55 -13.64 1.08
CA ALA A 73 3.74 -12.97 -0.20
C ALA A 73 3.04 -11.61 -0.15
N VAL A 74 3.80 -10.52 -0.24
CA VAL A 74 3.30 -9.13 -0.23
C VAL A 74 3.78 -8.45 -1.49
N GLY A 75 2.85 -7.88 -2.27
CA GLY A 75 3.15 -7.29 -3.57
C GLY A 75 2.54 -5.90 -3.70
N LEU A 76 3.28 -5.01 -4.37
CA LEU A 76 2.85 -3.70 -4.82
C LEU A 76 3.08 -3.62 -6.33
N GLU A 77 2.07 -3.22 -7.08
CA GLU A 77 2.13 -2.94 -8.51
C GLU A 77 1.61 -1.53 -8.77
N VAL A 78 2.33 -0.76 -9.56
CA VAL A 78 1.89 0.53 -10.08
C VAL A 78 1.90 0.48 -11.61
N VAL A 79 0.73 0.69 -12.20
CA VAL A 79 0.50 0.76 -13.64
C VAL A 79 0.35 2.22 -14.06
N VAL A 80 1.21 2.67 -14.97
CA VAL A 80 1.15 4.00 -15.57
C VAL A 80 0.35 3.91 -16.86
N ARG A 81 -0.89 4.42 -16.85
CA ARG A 81 -1.84 4.23 -17.94
C ARG A 81 -1.67 5.25 -19.04
N TYR A 82 -1.76 6.54 -18.68
CA TYR A 82 -1.72 7.63 -19.63
C TYR A 82 -1.06 8.87 -19.05
N PHE A 83 -0.42 9.61 -19.94
CA PHE A 83 0.05 10.97 -19.71
C PHE A 83 -0.89 11.93 -20.43
N ILE A 84 -1.36 12.94 -19.71
CA ILE A 84 -2.21 14.00 -20.25
C ILE A 84 -1.44 15.30 -20.19
N ALA A 85 -1.21 15.88 -21.37
CA ALA A 85 -0.53 17.15 -21.51
C ALA A 85 -1.46 18.31 -21.15
N ARG A 86 -0.86 19.42 -20.72
CA ARG A 86 -1.56 20.69 -20.55
C ARG A 86 -2.17 21.13 -21.88
N ARG A 87 -3.48 21.36 -21.94
CA ARG A 87 -4.13 21.93 -23.13
C ARG A 87 -5.37 22.73 -22.78
N SER A 88 -5.55 23.83 -23.51
CA SER A 88 -6.84 24.50 -23.65
C SER A 88 -7.52 23.93 -24.90
N THR A 89 -8.58 23.16 -24.72
CA THR A 89 -9.36 22.58 -25.82
C THR A 89 -10.78 23.10 -25.77
N GLU A 90 -11.29 23.64 -26.86
CA GLU A 90 -12.69 24.06 -26.95
C GLU A 90 -13.55 22.88 -27.45
N VAL A 91 -14.44 22.38 -26.59
CA VAL A 91 -15.37 21.28 -26.86
C VAL A 91 -16.79 21.83 -26.75
N HIS A 92 -17.53 21.88 -27.85
CA HIS A 92 -18.90 22.44 -27.89
C HIS A 92 -19.02 23.89 -27.36
N ASN A 93 -18.08 24.78 -27.71
CA ASN A 93 -17.96 26.14 -27.17
C ASN A 93 -17.68 26.20 -25.65
N ILE A 94 -17.23 25.10 -25.05
CA ILE A 94 -16.73 25.03 -23.68
C ILE A 94 -15.23 24.85 -23.75
N THR A 95 -14.46 25.83 -23.28
CA THR A 95 -13.02 25.70 -23.13
C THR A 95 -12.71 24.83 -21.93
N VAL A 96 -12.30 23.58 -22.18
CA VAL A 96 -11.71 22.70 -21.16
C VAL A 96 -10.22 23.01 -21.13
N VAL A 97 -9.77 23.64 -20.04
CA VAL A 97 -8.35 23.90 -19.80
C VAL A 97 -7.87 22.89 -18.77
N THR A 98 -7.02 21.95 -19.18
CA THR A 98 -6.12 21.31 -18.21
C THR A 98 -4.99 22.30 -17.98
N GLU A 99 -4.91 22.84 -16.76
CA GLU A 99 -3.85 23.79 -16.40
C GLU A 99 -2.49 23.12 -16.21
N TYR A 100 -2.52 21.82 -15.91
CA TYR A 100 -1.37 21.02 -15.50
C TYR A 100 -1.29 19.70 -16.27
N GLU A 101 -0.08 19.19 -16.38
CA GLU A 101 0.17 17.84 -16.88
C GLU A 101 -0.11 16.83 -15.78
N HIS A 102 -0.59 15.64 -16.13
CA HIS A 102 -0.80 14.58 -15.15
C HIS A 102 -0.50 13.19 -15.71
N LEU A 103 -0.01 12.33 -14.82
CA LEU A 103 0.06 10.88 -15.04
C LEU A 103 -1.10 10.21 -14.31
N ALA A 104 -1.89 9.44 -15.06
CA ALA A 104 -2.85 8.55 -14.44
C ALA A 104 -2.20 7.20 -14.12
N LEU A 105 -2.31 6.86 -12.85
CA LEU A 105 -1.77 5.67 -12.24
C LEU A 105 -2.91 4.74 -11.84
N ALA A 106 -2.67 3.45 -11.87
CA ALA A 106 -3.46 2.48 -11.12
C ALA A 106 -2.52 1.72 -10.21
N LEU A 107 -2.89 1.54 -8.95
CA LEU A 107 -2.11 0.82 -7.96
C LEU A 107 -2.85 -0.46 -7.59
N SER A 108 -2.12 -1.54 -7.39
CA SER A 108 -2.62 -2.73 -6.72
C SER A 108 -1.65 -3.15 -5.62
N ALA A 109 -2.17 -3.37 -4.42
CA ALA A 109 -1.44 -3.92 -3.29
C ALA A 109 -2.12 -5.21 -2.83
N SER A 110 -1.32 -6.22 -2.52
CA SER A 110 -1.84 -7.50 -2.03
C SER A 110 -0.92 -8.08 -0.96
N ALA A 111 -1.52 -8.85 -0.06
CA ALA A 111 -0.80 -9.65 0.93
C ALA A 111 -1.50 -10.99 1.06
N ILE A 112 -0.72 -12.06 1.10
CA ILE A 112 -1.16 -13.44 1.29
C ILE A 112 -0.23 -14.06 2.33
N ILE A 113 -0.79 -14.62 3.39
CA ILE A 113 -0.04 -15.19 4.52
C ILE A 113 -0.35 -16.68 4.59
N SER A 114 0.67 -17.53 4.76
CA SER A 114 0.50 -18.99 4.82
C SER A 114 -0.04 -19.45 6.18
N GLU A 115 0.35 -18.81 7.27
CA GLU A 115 -0.14 -19.07 8.62
C GLU A 115 -0.48 -17.76 9.34
N GLY A 116 -1.69 -17.64 9.90
CA GLY A 116 -2.12 -16.45 10.64
C GLY A 116 -3.02 -15.52 9.82
N PHE A 117 -2.78 -14.21 9.85
CA PHE A 117 -3.65 -13.23 9.19
C PHE A 117 -2.96 -11.90 8.85
N VAL A 118 -3.45 -11.23 7.82
CA VAL A 118 -3.11 -9.84 7.53
C VAL A 118 -3.81 -8.94 8.56
N HIS A 119 -3.07 -8.01 9.16
CA HIS A 119 -3.60 -7.05 10.12
C HIS A 119 -3.97 -5.72 9.44
N SER A 120 -3.05 -5.13 8.69
CA SER A 120 -3.27 -3.85 8.03
C SER A 120 -2.35 -3.65 6.82
N MET A 121 -2.73 -2.73 5.94
CA MET A 121 -1.94 -2.23 4.82
C MET A 121 -1.93 -0.70 4.89
N VAL A 122 -0.74 -0.11 4.86
CA VAL A 122 -0.57 1.34 4.74
C VAL A 122 0.16 1.62 3.45
N ILE A 123 -0.46 2.38 2.55
CA ILE A 123 0.15 2.82 1.29
C ILE A 123 0.54 4.29 1.47
N LYS A 124 1.81 4.60 1.32
CA LYS A 124 2.37 5.94 1.47
C LYS A 124 2.87 6.45 0.13
N PHE A 125 2.67 7.73 -0.10
CA PHE A 125 3.15 8.46 -1.26
C PHE A 125 3.97 9.65 -0.74
N SER A 126 5.26 9.67 -1.02
CA SER A 126 6.14 10.78 -0.65
C SER A 126 6.81 11.38 -1.88
N SER A 127 6.76 12.72 -1.98
CA SER A 127 7.39 13.49 -3.06
C SER A 127 8.44 14.42 -2.47
N GLU A 128 9.61 14.49 -3.11
CA GLU A 128 10.69 15.39 -2.67
C GLU A 128 10.39 16.86 -2.97
N LEU A 129 9.50 17.14 -3.93
CA LEU A 129 9.25 18.47 -4.44
C LEU A 129 7.79 18.89 -4.28
N HIS A 130 7.59 20.15 -3.88
CA HIS A 130 6.27 20.79 -3.77
C HIS A 130 5.67 21.24 -5.12
N ASN A 131 6.28 20.86 -6.25
CA ASN A 131 5.84 21.18 -7.61
C ASN A 131 5.05 20.03 -8.28
N SER A 132 4.65 19.03 -7.50
CA SER A 132 3.67 18.03 -7.91
C SER A 132 2.76 17.68 -6.75
N SER A 133 1.61 17.08 -7.05
CA SER A 133 0.74 16.49 -6.03
C SER A 133 0.10 15.22 -6.55
N LEU A 134 -0.16 14.30 -5.64
CA LEU A 134 -1.02 13.16 -5.90
C LEU A 134 -2.45 13.53 -5.50
N ASN A 135 -3.41 13.31 -6.38
CA ASN A 135 -4.82 13.35 -6.03
C ASN A 135 -5.28 11.93 -5.69
N ILE A 136 -5.68 11.72 -4.44
CA ILE A 136 -6.29 10.47 -3.97
C ILE A 136 -7.79 10.70 -3.94
N ASP A 137 -8.53 9.90 -4.70
CA ASP A 137 -9.98 9.94 -4.61
C ASP A 137 -10.43 9.39 -3.25
N GLU A 138 -11.32 10.10 -2.57
CA GLU A 138 -11.85 9.67 -1.28
C GLU A 138 -13.15 8.86 -1.43
N ASP A 139 -13.70 8.74 -2.65
CA ASP A 139 -14.93 7.99 -2.91
C ASP A 139 -14.71 6.47 -2.75
N PRO A 140 -15.37 5.84 -1.76
CA PRO A 140 -15.23 4.40 -1.55
C PRO A 140 -15.63 3.53 -2.74
N GLU A 141 -16.47 4.04 -3.66
CA GLU A 141 -16.92 3.30 -4.85
C GLU A 141 -15.80 3.12 -5.89
N HIS A 142 -14.72 3.92 -5.81
CA HIS A 142 -13.59 3.82 -6.72
C HIS A 142 -12.53 2.81 -6.26
N PHE A 143 -12.57 2.40 -4.99
CA PHE A 143 -11.67 1.37 -4.47
C PHE A 143 -12.16 -0.03 -4.80
N THR A 144 -11.23 -0.91 -5.19
CA THR A 144 -11.44 -2.35 -5.21
C THR A 144 -10.78 -2.97 -3.97
N LEU A 145 -11.61 -3.28 -2.97
CA LEU A 145 -11.16 -3.81 -1.69
C LEU A 145 -11.56 -5.28 -1.53
N ARG A 146 -10.66 -6.10 -1.00
CA ARG A 146 -10.94 -7.49 -0.60
C ARG A 146 -10.38 -7.75 0.78
N ASN A 147 -11.28 -8.11 1.71
CA ASN A 147 -10.99 -8.40 3.12
C ASN A 147 -10.27 -7.26 3.87
N ILE A 148 -10.42 -6.03 3.40
CA ILE A 148 -9.90 -4.81 4.05
C ILE A 148 -10.97 -3.73 4.01
N GLU A 149 -10.86 -2.77 4.92
CA GLU A 149 -11.64 -1.53 4.94
C GLU A 149 -10.69 -0.34 5.07
N ILE A 150 -11.01 0.76 4.40
CA ILE A 150 -10.26 2.01 4.55
C ILE A 150 -10.56 2.58 5.94
N HIS A 151 -9.51 2.81 6.71
CA HIS A 151 -9.59 3.41 8.03
C HIS A 151 -9.38 4.92 7.97
N GLU A 152 -8.36 5.35 7.22
CA GLU A 152 -8.00 6.76 7.09
C GLU A 152 -7.38 7.01 5.71
N ILE A 153 -7.71 8.16 5.13
CA ILE A 153 -6.99 8.76 4.01
C ILE A 153 -6.49 10.11 4.50
N ALA A 154 -5.21 10.38 4.29
CA ALA A 154 -4.65 11.69 4.56
C ALA A 154 -3.90 12.18 3.33
N ASP A 155 -4.26 13.36 2.86
CA ASP A 155 -3.57 14.03 1.77
C ASP A 155 -2.87 15.30 2.28
N ARG A 156 -1.54 15.30 2.28
CA ARG A 156 -0.73 16.47 2.62
C ARG A 156 0.27 16.73 1.50
N LYS A 157 0.62 17.99 1.29
CA LYS A 157 1.44 18.46 0.15
C LYS A 157 2.70 17.66 -0.20
N ALA A 158 3.35 17.00 0.76
CA ALA A 158 4.57 16.21 0.53
C ALA A 158 4.40 14.73 0.85
N GLU A 159 3.34 14.38 1.58
CA GLU A 159 3.11 13.04 2.10
C GLU A 159 1.61 12.78 2.13
N SER A 160 1.18 11.79 1.35
CA SER A 160 -0.20 11.31 1.36
C SER A 160 -0.18 9.82 1.73
N TYR A 161 -1.21 9.34 2.42
CA TYR A 161 -1.32 7.92 2.74
C TYR A 161 -2.75 7.43 2.78
N ILE A 162 -2.87 6.12 2.62
CA ILE A 162 -4.10 5.34 2.78
C ILE A 162 -3.79 4.28 3.84
N ASP A 163 -4.49 4.32 4.96
CA ASP A 163 -4.46 3.28 5.98
C ASP A 163 -5.70 2.40 5.83
N ALA A 164 -5.48 1.10 5.64
CA ALA A 164 -6.50 0.09 5.53
C ALA A 164 -6.31 -1.02 6.57
N GLN A 165 -7.40 -1.39 7.24
CA GLN A 165 -7.44 -2.43 8.26
C GLN A 165 -8.07 -3.70 7.69
N ALA A 166 -7.55 -4.86 8.07
CA ALA A 166 -8.08 -6.13 7.60
C ALA A 166 -9.36 -6.52 8.34
N VAL A 167 -10.36 -7.01 7.60
CA VAL A 167 -11.67 -7.39 8.15
C VAL A 167 -11.70 -8.88 8.42
N GLY A 168 -11.91 -9.26 9.69
CA GLY A 168 -12.16 -10.66 10.06
C GLY A 168 -10.92 -11.56 10.08
N LYS A 169 -9.72 -10.99 10.26
CA LYS A 169 -8.43 -11.72 10.31
C LYS A 169 -8.21 -12.64 9.09
N PRO A 170 -8.22 -12.07 7.87
CA PRO A 170 -8.11 -12.85 6.64
C PRO A 170 -6.65 -13.29 6.40
N GLU A 171 -6.48 -14.44 5.74
CA GLU A 171 -5.18 -14.90 5.24
C GLU A 171 -4.73 -14.13 3.99
N SER A 172 -5.66 -13.43 3.31
CA SER A 172 -5.35 -12.64 2.13
C SER A 172 -6.16 -11.36 2.04
N CYS A 173 -5.50 -10.30 1.58
CA CYS A 173 -6.06 -8.96 1.39
C CYS A 173 -5.67 -8.40 0.02
N MET A 174 -6.52 -7.54 -0.53
CA MET A 174 -6.23 -6.81 -1.76
C MET A 174 -6.80 -5.40 -1.69
N PHE A 175 -5.98 -4.43 -2.10
CA PHE A 175 -6.35 -3.06 -2.38
C PHE A 175 -6.04 -2.77 -3.84
N ALA A 176 -6.92 -2.09 -4.55
CA ALA A 176 -6.59 -1.49 -5.84
C ALA A 176 -7.38 -0.21 -6.07
N ASP A 177 -6.73 0.78 -6.70
CA ASP A 177 -7.30 2.11 -6.92
C ASP A 177 -6.60 2.83 -8.08
N ARG A 178 -7.13 3.99 -8.48
CA ARG A 178 -6.58 4.88 -9.52
C ARG A 178 -6.23 6.23 -8.91
N PHE A 179 -5.10 6.77 -9.35
CA PHE A 179 -4.57 8.04 -8.85
C PHE A 179 -4.18 8.95 -10.01
N GLU A 180 -4.16 10.24 -9.74
CA GLU A 180 -3.62 11.23 -10.68
C GLU A 180 -2.44 11.94 -10.04
N TRP A 181 -1.27 11.81 -10.65
CA TRP A 181 -0.08 12.55 -10.26
C TRP A 181 0.07 13.79 -11.14
N THR A 182 -0.20 14.96 -10.57
CA THR A 182 -0.24 16.24 -11.27
C THR A 182 1.08 16.99 -11.13
N PHE A 183 1.60 17.54 -12.23
CA PHE A 183 2.83 18.33 -12.28
C PHE A 183 2.53 19.82 -12.48
N TYR A 184 3.06 20.67 -11.60
CA TYR A 184 2.79 22.11 -11.57
C TYR A 184 3.78 22.96 -12.38
N ASP A 185 4.80 22.37 -12.99
CA ASP A 185 5.74 23.06 -13.88
C ASP A 185 5.56 22.71 -15.35
N LEU A 186 6.17 23.53 -16.20
CA LEU A 186 6.11 23.46 -17.66
C LEU A 186 7.15 22.50 -18.24
N ASN A 187 7.30 21.31 -17.65
CA ASN A 187 8.29 20.31 -18.04
C ASN A 187 9.74 20.80 -17.88
N THR A 188 9.99 21.50 -16.77
CA THR A 188 11.30 22.13 -16.47
C THR A 188 12.04 21.49 -15.30
N LEU A 189 11.37 20.60 -14.57
CA LEU A 189 11.91 19.93 -13.39
C LEU A 189 11.64 18.44 -13.50
N ASP A 190 12.55 17.64 -12.96
CA ASP A 190 12.33 16.22 -12.74
C ASP A 190 11.44 16.02 -11.51
N HIS A 191 10.54 15.06 -11.57
CA HIS A 191 9.67 14.70 -10.45
C HIS A 191 9.92 13.27 -10.02
N GLN A 192 9.93 13.07 -8.71
CA GLN A 192 10.13 11.77 -8.10
C GLN A 192 9.07 11.57 -7.02
N MET A 193 8.45 10.41 -7.02
CA MET A 193 7.51 9.98 -5.99
C MET A 193 7.86 8.57 -5.53
N LEU A 194 8.08 8.41 -4.24
CA LEU A 194 8.24 7.10 -3.61
C LEU A 194 6.87 6.61 -3.15
N VAL A 195 6.47 5.45 -3.67
CA VAL A 195 5.28 4.72 -3.27
C VAL A 195 5.70 3.56 -2.39
N THR A 196 5.22 3.51 -1.14
CA THR A 196 5.61 2.47 -0.19
C THR A 196 4.37 1.75 0.33
N LEU A 197 4.35 0.42 0.18
CA LEU A 197 3.38 -0.44 0.85
C LEU A 197 4.00 -0.98 2.15
N GLU A 198 3.40 -0.68 3.29
CA GLU A 198 3.67 -1.32 4.57
C GLU A 198 2.54 -2.30 4.91
N ALA A 199 2.77 -3.60 4.80
CA ALA A 199 1.81 -4.62 5.19
C ALA A 199 2.20 -5.23 6.55
N THR A 200 1.34 -5.08 7.55
CA THR A 200 1.51 -5.72 8.86
C THR A 200 0.68 -6.99 8.92
N TYR A 201 1.27 -8.09 9.37
CA TYR A 201 0.62 -9.40 9.46
C TYR A 201 1.08 -10.18 10.70
N PHE A 202 0.26 -11.11 11.15
CA PHE A 202 0.59 -12.08 12.18
C PHE A 202 0.87 -13.43 11.53
N ASN A 203 2.02 -14.04 11.78
CA ASN A 203 2.46 -15.28 11.12
C ASN A 203 2.17 -16.56 11.94
N GLY A 204 1.31 -16.48 12.96
CA GLY A 204 1.09 -17.56 13.94
C GLY A 204 1.93 -17.45 15.21
N THR A 205 3.09 -16.79 15.15
CA THR A 205 4.02 -16.63 16.30
C THR A 205 4.23 -15.20 16.72
N GLY A 206 4.17 -14.24 15.79
CA GLY A 206 4.41 -12.84 16.06
C GLY A 206 3.92 -11.93 14.93
N TYR A 207 3.88 -10.63 15.20
CA TYR A 207 3.59 -9.63 14.18
C TYR A 207 4.86 -9.28 13.39
N ARG A 208 4.70 -9.20 12.08
CA ARG A 208 5.74 -8.81 11.13
C ARG A 208 5.23 -7.70 10.24
N LYS A 209 6.15 -6.91 9.69
CA LYS A 209 5.86 -5.85 8.73
C LYS A 209 6.73 -6.04 7.50
N ALA A 210 6.12 -6.12 6.33
CA ALA A 210 6.82 -6.04 5.05
C ALA A 210 6.71 -4.59 4.51
N VAL A 211 7.85 -4.00 4.14
CA VAL A 211 7.96 -2.66 3.56
C VAL A 211 8.43 -2.79 2.12
N ILE A 212 7.58 -2.37 1.18
CA ILE A 212 7.73 -2.57 -0.26
C ILE A 212 7.82 -1.19 -0.95
N PRO A 213 9.04 -0.64 -1.13
CA PRO A 213 9.21 0.65 -1.79
C PRO A 213 9.22 0.52 -3.33
N THR A 214 8.63 1.49 -4.02
CA THR A 214 8.63 1.63 -5.48
C THR A 214 8.81 3.09 -5.84
N GLN A 215 9.90 3.42 -6.52
CA GLN A 215 10.21 4.77 -6.98
C GLN A 215 9.62 5.01 -8.37
N LEU A 216 8.83 6.07 -8.51
CA LEU A 216 8.39 6.61 -9.80
C LEU A 216 9.18 7.88 -10.11
N ALA A 217 9.60 8.05 -11.36
CA ALA A 217 10.28 9.24 -11.82
C ALA A 217 9.73 9.73 -13.18
N ALA A 218 9.29 10.99 -13.23
CA ALA A 218 8.91 11.68 -14.46
C ALA A 218 9.98 12.74 -14.75
N LEU A 219 10.87 12.44 -15.68
CA LEU A 219 12.03 13.26 -16.01
C LEU A 219 11.64 14.38 -16.96
N SER A 220 12.20 15.56 -16.76
CA SER A 220 12.07 16.68 -17.69
C SER A 220 12.62 16.34 -19.07
N SER A 221 12.01 16.91 -20.11
CA SER A 221 12.56 16.82 -21.46
C SER A 221 13.58 17.94 -21.73
N PRO A 222 14.68 17.64 -22.43
CA PRO A 222 15.69 18.63 -22.82
C PRO A 222 15.19 19.63 -23.88
#